data_AF-A0A1S8B9R0-F1
#
_entry.id   AF-A0A1S8B9R0-F1
#
_cell.length_a   1.000
_cell.length_b   1.000
_cell.length_c   1.000
_cell.angle_alpha   90.00
_cell.angle_beta   90.00
_cell.angle_gamma   90.00
#
_symmetry.space_group_name_H-M   'P 1'
#
loop_
_entity.id
_entity.type
_entity.pdbx_description
1 polymer ?
#
loop_
_entity_poly.entity_id
_entity_poly.type
_entity_poly.pdbx_seq_one_letter_code
_entity_poly.pdbx_strand_id
1 'polypeptide(L)'
;MATRPDLTLPPTAPVERYRDEPMELRPVAVYTLVDLTDTELEELRRVCESECAGSEPGDNVRLAPQPRFVGSPLRAVYDSHLELGPQRTFDPIYFIAAVDTDWRRKGVLLVTLDDGNFDEPGCKTDSLLVKPEDSGLVFVNLQIGNSDWEEEKESYGLPTGDDDDDDNGDDSSHEQPAAPDNGDDDDYDSGPECPDHLEHIENYVPFYAIDSVDPDQLIRNNLEPGVYFKTNPATDYFVRCQAILTPKLDKPTVDTKTLSAPDPDVTADLIAQACALHPARCRKNPWLHKSLLVIADCTDPAEHGFALVQMTWDGITGQGRSKSQLRDIGAQAKRDVQRMPGAAHEGLQQRWFNIKLGVRVWRADHPLIAVFQYQVQEKNPGVGRTLLDPQAKKRKEGDEWLVYAPREVHTHSDEPGEEVQWSFEEAVRRFPWMCRQHRWDENFSRAYFICVDNEQPAEKGVVIARVDWDGEVHRSDEELLALQLRDMTTTMRVPAKEALGIIEAGIKKDTNM
;
A
#
# COMPACT_ATOMS: atom_id res chain seq x y z
N MET A 1 -38.66 27.33 15.50
CA MET A 1 -38.02 26.68 14.34
C MET A 1 -36.56 27.09 14.39
N ALA A 2 -35.66 26.18 14.75
CA ALA A 2 -34.23 26.46 14.66
C ALA A 2 -33.89 26.56 13.17
N THR A 3 -33.36 27.70 12.76
CA THR A 3 -32.81 27.90 11.41
C THR A 3 -31.68 26.88 11.20
N ARG A 4 -31.75 26.09 10.12
CA ARG A 4 -30.67 25.15 9.75
C ARG A 4 -29.34 25.94 9.70
N PRO A 5 -28.25 25.43 10.31
CA PRO A 5 -26.96 26.11 10.29
C PRO A 5 -26.47 26.33 8.85
N ASP A 6 -25.77 27.44 8.60
CA ASP A 6 -25.07 27.64 7.33
C ASP A 6 -23.84 26.74 7.29
N LEU A 7 -23.85 25.76 6.37
CA LEU A 7 -22.80 24.76 6.21
C LEU A 7 -21.78 25.13 5.12
N THR A 8 -21.83 26.35 4.59
CA THR A 8 -20.93 26.77 3.52
C THR A 8 -19.48 26.88 4.02
N LEU A 9 -18.55 26.21 3.31
CA LEU A 9 -17.11 26.30 3.56
C LEU A 9 -16.41 27.22 2.53
N PRO A 10 -15.25 27.82 2.87
CA PRO A 10 -14.39 28.44 1.87
C PRO A 10 -13.91 27.40 0.86
N PRO A 11 -13.83 27.71 -0.45
CA PRO A 11 -13.50 26.71 -1.47
C PRO A 11 -12.12 26.05 -1.27
N THR A 12 -11.20 26.72 -0.58
CA THR A 12 -9.85 26.23 -0.28
C THR A 12 -9.41 26.57 1.14
N ALA A 13 -8.52 25.77 1.72
CA ALA A 13 -7.90 26.02 3.02
C ALA A 13 -6.36 26.17 2.97
N PRO A 14 -5.76 26.93 3.91
CA PRO A 14 -4.32 27.12 3.97
C PRO A 14 -3.61 25.99 4.74
N VAL A 15 -3.89 24.73 4.37
CA VAL A 15 -3.38 23.52 5.05
C VAL A 15 -2.28 22.79 4.28
N GLU A 16 -1.85 23.33 3.13
CA GLU A 16 -0.84 22.72 2.23
C GLU A 16 0.43 22.28 2.95
N ARG A 17 0.87 23.03 3.97
CA ARG A 17 2.06 22.71 4.77
C ARG A 17 2.00 21.34 5.46
N TYR A 18 0.81 20.78 5.65
CA TYR A 18 0.60 19.50 6.32
C TYR A 18 0.61 18.30 5.36
N ARG A 19 0.56 18.52 4.03
CA ARG A 19 0.61 17.45 3.02
C ARG A 19 1.92 16.68 3.04
N ASP A 20 3.02 17.38 3.28
CA ASP A 20 4.38 16.85 3.20
C ASP A 20 4.98 16.52 4.59
N GLU A 21 4.21 16.66 5.67
CA GLU A 21 4.65 16.30 7.02
C GLU A 21 4.54 14.77 7.24
N PRO A 22 5.48 14.15 7.98
CA PRO A 22 5.35 12.76 8.39
C PRO A 22 4.02 12.52 9.13
N MET A 23 3.34 11.45 8.76
CA MET A 23 2.02 11.09 9.28
C MET A 23 2.09 10.79 10.79
N GLU A 24 1.71 11.78 11.61
CA GLU A 24 1.40 11.58 13.02
C GLU A 24 -0.10 11.29 13.12
N LEU A 25 -0.47 10.07 13.54
CA LEU A 25 -1.86 9.62 13.69
C LEU A 25 -2.54 10.32 14.88
N ARG A 26 -2.91 11.59 14.67
CA ARG A 26 -3.56 12.43 15.69
C ARG A 26 -5.07 12.25 15.63
N PRO A 27 -5.79 12.43 16.75
CA PRO A 27 -7.24 12.29 16.76
C PRO A 27 -7.93 13.40 15.96
N VAL A 28 -9.07 13.06 15.35
CA VAL A 28 -9.99 14.03 14.76
C VAL A 28 -10.72 14.82 15.83
N ALA A 29 -10.89 16.12 15.59
CA ALA A 29 -11.59 17.04 16.48
C ALA A 29 -13.11 16.98 16.25
N VAL A 30 -13.88 16.91 17.34
CA VAL A 30 -15.35 16.96 17.32
C VAL A 30 -15.87 18.31 17.82
N TYR A 31 -16.82 18.87 17.06
CA TYR A 31 -17.51 20.12 17.31
C TYR A 31 -19.03 19.97 17.25
N THR A 32 -19.77 20.96 17.72
CA THR A 32 -21.23 21.05 17.58
C THR A 32 -21.70 22.45 17.21
N LEU A 33 -22.55 22.56 16.19
CA LEU A 33 -23.28 23.77 15.79
C LEU A 33 -24.67 23.84 16.45
N VAL A 34 -25.10 22.76 17.09
CA VAL A 34 -26.38 22.65 17.79
C VAL A 34 -26.18 22.56 19.29
N ASP A 35 -27.23 22.90 20.04
CA ASP A 35 -27.18 22.90 21.49
C ASP A 35 -27.22 21.46 22.02
N LEU A 36 -26.04 20.96 22.43
CA LEU A 36 -25.86 19.66 23.08
C LEU A 36 -25.29 19.88 24.50
N THR A 37 -25.90 19.21 25.47
CA THR A 37 -25.38 19.15 26.85
C THR A 37 -23.99 18.50 26.89
N ASP A 38 -23.25 18.67 27.99
CA ASP A 38 -21.93 18.02 28.15
C ASP A 38 -22.03 16.50 28.02
N THR A 39 -23.10 15.90 28.55
CA THR A 39 -23.34 14.47 28.44
C THR A 39 -23.64 14.03 27.02
N GLU A 40 -24.44 14.79 26.27
CA GLU A 40 -24.74 14.47 24.85
C GLU A 40 -23.53 14.66 23.95
N LEU A 41 -22.69 15.64 24.25
CA LEU A 41 -21.47 15.92 23.49
C LEU A 41 -20.39 14.85 23.72
N GLU A 42 -20.22 14.39 24.96
CA GLU A 42 -19.34 13.26 25.27
C GLU A 42 -19.86 11.96 24.63
N GLU A 43 -21.18 11.77 24.65
CA GLU A 43 -21.83 10.64 24.00
C GLU A 43 -21.66 10.69 22.47
N LEU A 44 -21.77 11.86 21.85
CA LEU A 44 -21.48 12.06 20.43
C LEU A 44 -20.06 11.60 20.11
N ARG A 45 -19.05 12.11 20.84
CA ARG A 45 -17.65 11.69 20.68
C ARG A 45 -17.49 10.18 20.85
N ARG A 46 -18.17 9.58 21.83
CA ARG A 46 -18.12 8.13 22.06
C ARG A 46 -18.71 7.32 20.91
N VAL A 47 -19.84 7.75 20.37
CA VAL A 47 -20.45 7.11 19.20
C VAL A 47 -19.57 7.29 17.97
N CYS A 48 -19.02 8.49 17.75
CA CYS A 48 -18.11 8.74 16.63
C CYS A 48 -16.86 7.84 16.62
N GLU A 49 -16.42 7.35 17.78
CA GLU A 49 -15.29 6.43 17.89
C GLU A 49 -15.70 4.95 17.99
N SER A 50 -17.00 4.63 17.97
CA SER A 50 -17.47 3.31 18.39
C SER A 50 -17.03 2.16 17.48
N GLU A 51 -16.82 2.43 16.20
CA GLU A 51 -16.31 1.45 15.21
C GLU A 51 -14.77 1.46 15.09
N CYS A 52 -14.06 2.33 15.83
CA CYS A 52 -12.60 2.31 15.90
C CYS A 52 -12.10 1.20 16.83
N ALA A 53 -12.00 -0.02 16.32
CA ALA A 53 -11.56 -1.18 17.10
C ALA A 53 -10.08 -1.08 17.55
N GLY A 54 -9.80 -1.48 18.79
CA GLY A 54 -8.42 -1.59 19.32
C GLY A 54 -7.82 -0.31 19.91
N SER A 55 -8.61 0.76 20.00
CA SER A 55 -8.20 2.06 20.54
C SER A 55 -8.77 2.32 21.93
N GLU A 56 -8.02 3.02 22.78
CA GLU A 56 -8.56 3.55 24.02
C GLU A 56 -9.51 4.73 23.71
N PRO A 57 -10.53 4.99 24.56
CA PRO A 57 -11.41 6.13 24.37
C PRO A 57 -10.63 7.44 24.24
N GLY A 58 -10.66 8.00 23.04
CA GLY A 58 -10.04 9.27 22.72
C GLY A 58 -8.82 9.14 21.83
N ASP A 59 -8.36 7.96 21.45
CA ASP A 59 -7.17 7.86 20.60
C ASP A 59 -7.41 8.40 19.19
N ASN A 60 -8.60 8.19 18.62
CA ASN A 60 -8.94 8.61 17.27
C ASN A 60 -9.90 9.79 17.23
N VAL A 61 -10.81 9.92 18.20
CA VAL A 61 -11.84 10.96 18.20
C VAL A 61 -11.86 11.70 19.53
N ARG A 62 -11.62 13.02 19.51
CA ARG A 62 -11.61 13.85 20.73
C ARG A 62 -12.45 15.11 20.57
N LEU A 63 -13.07 15.55 21.67
CA LEU A 63 -13.68 16.88 21.72
C LEU A 63 -12.60 17.95 21.57
N ALA A 64 -12.86 18.93 20.70
CA ALA A 64 -11.99 20.10 20.58
C ALA A 64 -11.92 20.89 21.92
N PRO A 65 -10.87 21.68 22.18
CA PRO A 65 -10.77 22.50 23.40
C PRO A 65 -11.94 23.47 23.59
N GLN A 66 -12.48 23.98 22.47
CA GLN A 66 -13.71 24.76 22.42
C GLN A 66 -14.66 24.08 21.42
N PRO A 67 -15.47 23.10 21.84
CA PRO A 67 -16.24 22.27 20.91
C PRO A 67 -17.60 22.89 20.52
N ARG A 68 -18.07 23.93 21.21
CA ARG A 68 -19.42 24.50 21.03
C ARG A 68 -19.44 25.77 20.19
N PHE A 69 -20.16 25.72 19.08
CA PHE A 69 -20.40 26.80 18.13
C PHE A 69 -21.91 26.97 17.86
N VAL A 70 -22.72 26.87 18.91
CA VAL A 70 -24.19 26.83 18.83
C VAL A 70 -24.74 28.01 18.04
N GLY A 71 -25.50 27.72 16.98
CA GLY A 71 -26.12 28.72 16.11
C GLY A 71 -25.15 29.51 15.22
N SER A 72 -23.87 29.14 15.20
CA SER A 72 -22.86 29.74 14.32
C SER A 72 -22.80 28.99 12.97
N PRO A 73 -22.29 29.62 11.90
CA PRO A 73 -22.02 28.92 10.65
C PRO A 73 -20.87 27.91 10.83
N LEU A 74 -20.82 26.87 10.00
CA LEU A 74 -19.72 25.90 9.95
C LEU A 74 -18.37 26.59 9.72
N ARG A 75 -18.37 27.73 9.03
CA ARG A 75 -17.19 28.60 8.86
C ARG A 75 -16.51 28.97 10.19
N ALA A 76 -17.26 29.13 11.28
CA ALA A 76 -16.68 29.44 12.59
C ALA A 76 -15.88 28.25 13.17
N VAL A 77 -16.33 27.02 12.93
CA VAL A 77 -15.60 25.80 13.29
C VAL A 77 -14.33 25.68 12.45
N TYR A 78 -14.45 25.91 11.13
CA TYR A 78 -13.31 25.96 10.21
C TYR A 78 -12.21 26.92 10.69
N ASP A 79 -12.57 28.18 11.02
CA ASP A 79 -11.58 29.18 11.43
C ASP A 79 -10.92 28.78 12.77
N SER A 80 -11.69 28.21 13.71
CA SER A 80 -11.15 27.72 14.98
C SER A 80 -10.25 26.49 14.82
N HIS A 81 -10.58 25.58 13.90
CA HIS A 81 -9.80 24.37 13.66
C HIS A 81 -8.44 24.70 13.02
N LEU A 82 -8.36 25.71 12.15
CA LEU A 82 -7.09 26.20 11.60
C LEU A 82 -6.12 26.70 12.68
N GLU A 83 -6.63 27.22 13.80
CA GLU A 83 -5.81 27.65 14.95
C GLU A 83 -5.25 26.48 15.76
N LEU A 84 -5.86 25.28 15.65
CA LEU A 84 -5.39 24.06 16.31
C LEU A 84 -4.26 23.37 15.55
N GLY A 85 -4.24 23.48 14.21
CA GLY A 85 -3.23 22.84 13.37
C GLY A 85 -1.77 23.06 13.84
N PRO A 86 -1.32 24.29 14.15
CA PRO A 86 0.04 24.54 14.67
C PRO A 86 0.35 23.88 16.03
N GLN A 87 -0.68 23.55 16.81
CA GLN A 87 -0.54 22.99 18.16
C GLN A 87 -0.25 21.49 18.13
N ARG A 88 -0.47 20.83 16.98
CA ARG A 88 -0.17 19.40 16.75
C ARG A 88 -0.84 18.47 17.76
N THR A 89 -2.04 18.82 18.21
CA THR A 89 -2.85 18.03 19.18
C THR A 89 -4.01 17.28 18.53
N PHE A 90 -4.45 17.72 17.36
CA PHE A 90 -5.51 17.10 16.55
C PHE A 90 -5.03 16.97 15.11
N ASP A 91 -5.75 16.17 14.33
CA ASP A 91 -5.59 16.16 12.88
C ASP A 91 -5.80 17.59 12.32
N PRO A 92 -4.89 18.09 11.45
CA PRO A 92 -4.99 19.45 10.91
C PRO A 92 -5.83 19.55 9.63
N ILE A 93 -6.24 18.43 9.03
CA ILE A 93 -6.96 18.35 7.75
C ILE A 93 -8.43 18.00 7.98
N TYR A 94 -8.74 17.11 8.92
CA TYR A 94 -10.09 16.60 9.11
C TYR A 94 -10.72 17.05 10.45
N PHE A 95 -12.04 17.29 10.43
CA PHE A 95 -12.83 17.45 11.66
C PHE A 95 -14.28 16.98 11.51
N ILE A 96 -14.94 16.69 12.63
CA ILE A 96 -16.35 16.26 12.70
C ILE A 96 -17.21 17.35 13.36
N ALA A 97 -18.39 17.62 12.80
CA ALA A 97 -19.35 18.56 13.37
C ALA A 97 -20.77 17.97 13.44
N ALA A 98 -21.40 18.05 14.61
CA ALA A 98 -22.85 17.83 14.74
C ALA A 98 -23.61 19.10 14.29
N VAL A 99 -24.48 18.94 13.29
CA VAL A 99 -25.22 20.04 12.66
C VAL A 99 -26.74 19.99 12.92
N ASP A 100 -27.23 18.89 13.49
CA ASP A 100 -28.63 18.70 13.90
C ASP A 100 -28.69 18.08 15.29
N THR A 101 -29.68 18.45 16.09
CA THR A 101 -29.91 17.88 17.43
C THR A 101 -30.22 16.38 17.37
N ASP A 102 -30.77 15.90 16.26
CA ASP A 102 -31.04 14.48 15.99
C ASP A 102 -29.90 13.82 15.19
N TRP A 103 -28.66 14.15 15.55
CA TRP A 103 -27.43 13.66 14.90
C TRP A 103 -27.33 12.13 14.84
N ARG A 104 -27.96 11.41 15.79
CA ARG A 104 -28.00 9.94 15.77
C ARG A 104 -28.68 9.38 14.53
N ARG A 105 -29.79 10.00 14.11
CA ARG A 105 -30.56 9.55 12.95
C ARG A 105 -30.11 10.24 11.67
N LYS A 106 -29.73 11.52 11.77
CA LYS A 106 -29.43 12.36 10.62
C LYS A 106 -27.95 12.39 10.24
N GLY A 107 -27.07 11.80 11.07
CA GLY A 107 -25.64 11.81 10.85
C GLY A 107 -24.92 13.02 11.41
N VAL A 108 -23.60 12.98 11.25
CA VAL A 108 -22.64 14.04 11.56
C VAL A 108 -21.93 14.46 10.28
N LEU A 109 -21.47 15.69 10.24
CA LEU A 109 -20.72 16.21 9.11
C LEU A 109 -19.22 15.97 9.32
N LEU A 110 -18.62 15.09 8.52
CA LEU A 110 -17.17 14.98 8.40
C LEU A 110 -16.69 16.01 7.37
N VAL A 111 -15.68 16.80 7.72
CA VAL A 111 -15.16 17.88 6.88
C VAL A 111 -13.70 17.61 6.57
N THR A 112 -13.32 17.79 5.31
CA THR A 112 -11.93 17.87 4.88
C THR A 112 -11.55 19.30 4.54
N LEU A 113 -10.34 19.69 4.95
CA LEU A 113 -9.68 20.92 4.51
C LEU A 113 -8.79 20.70 3.28
N ASP A 114 -8.62 19.44 2.87
CA ASP A 114 -7.84 19.01 1.72
C ASP A 114 -8.37 17.66 1.21
N ASP A 115 -9.07 17.66 0.07
CA ASP A 115 -9.62 16.43 -0.54
C ASP A 115 -8.57 15.48 -1.12
N GLY A 116 -7.27 15.79 -0.98
CA GLY A 116 -6.17 14.94 -1.43
C GLY A 116 -5.96 14.96 -2.95
N ASN A 117 -6.66 15.82 -3.69
CA ASN A 117 -6.48 15.95 -5.12
C ASN A 117 -5.26 16.82 -5.46
N PHE A 118 -4.13 16.18 -5.75
CA PHE A 118 -2.87 16.85 -6.10
C PHE A 118 -2.84 17.42 -7.53
N ASP A 119 -3.80 17.08 -8.38
CA ASP A 119 -3.88 17.57 -9.76
C ASP A 119 -4.51 18.96 -9.86
N GLU A 120 -5.19 19.43 -8.81
CA GLU A 120 -5.81 20.76 -8.74
C GLU A 120 -5.02 21.72 -7.82
N PRO A 121 -4.88 23.01 -8.18
CA PRO A 121 -4.17 23.98 -7.36
C PRO A 121 -4.98 24.34 -6.10
N GLY A 122 -4.36 24.13 -4.94
CA GLY A 122 -4.90 24.47 -3.61
C GLY A 122 -5.36 23.24 -2.82
N CYS A 123 -5.65 23.42 -1.54
CA CYS A 123 -6.27 22.39 -0.69
C CYS A 123 -7.77 22.64 -0.69
N LYS A 124 -8.52 21.87 -1.46
CA LYS A 124 -9.96 22.07 -1.61
C LYS A 124 -10.68 21.56 -0.36
N THR A 125 -11.61 22.37 0.13
CA THR A 125 -12.46 21.94 1.25
C THR A 125 -13.69 21.23 0.71
N ASP A 126 -14.16 20.26 1.49
CA ASP A 126 -15.39 19.56 1.19
C ASP A 126 -15.97 18.96 2.47
N SER A 127 -17.21 18.46 2.40
CA SER A 127 -17.87 17.86 3.55
C SER A 127 -18.77 16.71 3.14
N LEU A 128 -18.84 15.70 4.00
CA LEU A 128 -19.66 14.52 3.83
C LEU A 128 -20.54 14.33 5.06
N LEU A 129 -21.83 14.08 4.85
CA LEU A 129 -22.74 13.66 5.92
C LEU A 129 -22.64 12.14 6.07
N VAL A 130 -22.29 11.67 7.26
CA VAL A 130 -21.96 10.26 7.56
C VAL A 130 -22.69 9.82 8.83
N LYS A 131 -22.95 8.51 8.97
CA LYS A 131 -23.47 7.97 10.23
C LYS A 131 -22.49 8.26 11.38
N PRO A 132 -22.97 8.57 12.59
CA PRO A 132 -22.06 8.91 13.68
C PRO A 132 -21.11 7.77 13.99
N GLU A 133 -21.61 6.53 14.13
CA GLU A 133 -20.81 5.33 14.38
C GLU A 133 -19.64 5.12 13.38
N ASP A 134 -19.85 5.41 12.10
CA ASP A 134 -18.85 5.20 11.05
C ASP A 134 -17.81 6.34 10.98
N SER A 135 -18.14 7.53 11.50
CA SER A 135 -17.36 8.75 11.25
C SER A 135 -15.89 8.71 11.68
N GLY A 136 -15.57 8.06 12.81
CA GLY A 136 -14.19 7.89 13.26
C GLY A 136 -13.41 6.87 12.43
N LEU A 137 -14.08 5.81 11.96
CA LEU A 137 -13.46 4.80 11.10
C LEU A 137 -13.14 5.38 9.71
N VAL A 138 -14.10 6.11 9.12
CA VAL A 138 -13.90 6.86 7.86
C VAL A 138 -12.71 7.81 7.98
N PHE A 139 -12.63 8.56 9.08
CA PHE A 139 -11.47 9.41 9.36
C PHE A 139 -10.15 8.63 9.43
N VAL A 140 -10.09 7.52 10.17
CA VAL A 140 -8.87 6.71 10.31
C VAL A 140 -8.43 6.18 8.95
N ASN A 141 -9.36 5.69 8.12
CA ASN A 141 -9.06 5.20 6.77
C ASN A 141 -8.48 6.30 5.88
N LEU A 142 -9.06 7.50 5.90
CA LEU A 142 -8.55 8.68 5.20
C LEU A 142 -7.17 9.09 5.71
N GLN A 143 -6.96 9.05 7.03
CA GLN A 143 -5.70 9.46 7.64
C GLN A 143 -4.55 8.52 7.26
N ILE A 144 -4.79 7.20 7.21
CA ILE A 144 -3.76 6.20 6.85
C ILE A 144 -3.65 5.94 5.35
N GLY A 145 -4.47 6.61 4.52
CA GLY A 145 -4.51 6.43 3.07
C GLY A 145 -5.04 5.06 2.63
N ASN A 146 -5.94 4.44 3.42
CA ASN A 146 -6.62 3.21 3.03
C ASN A 146 -7.73 3.45 1.99
N SER A 147 -8.26 4.67 1.95
CA SER A 147 -9.28 5.16 1.02
C SER A 147 -9.03 6.63 0.69
N ASP A 148 -9.63 7.13 -0.39
CA ASP A 148 -9.64 8.56 -0.71
C ASP A 148 -10.99 9.23 -0.41
N TRP A 149 -11.01 10.57 -0.49
CA TRP A 149 -12.17 11.37 -0.13
C TRP A 149 -13.40 11.13 -1.04
N GLU A 150 -13.20 10.81 -2.32
CA GLU A 150 -14.31 10.50 -3.23
C GLU A 150 -14.87 9.10 -2.96
N GLU A 151 -14.00 8.12 -2.72
CA GLU A 151 -14.39 6.75 -2.33
C GLU A 151 -15.25 6.74 -1.05
N GLU A 152 -14.89 7.53 -0.04
CA GLU A 152 -15.65 7.65 1.21
C GLU A 152 -17.01 8.33 0.99
N LYS A 153 -17.10 9.32 0.09
CA LYS A 153 -18.37 9.95 -0.27
C LYS A 153 -19.33 9.00 -0.95
N GLU A 154 -18.82 8.16 -1.85
CA GLU A 154 -19.63 7.14 -2.52
C GLU A 154 -20.09 6.04 -1.54
N SER A 155 -19.25 5.68 -0.58
CA SER A 155 -19.49 4.56 0.34
C SER A 155 -20.36 4.92 1.54
N TYR A 156 -20.18 6.11 2.12
CA TYR A 156 -20.79 6.50 3.41
C TYR A 156 -21.69 7.74 3.33
N GLY A 157 -21.79 8.37 2.15
CA GLY A 157 -22.53 9.61 1.98
C GLY A 157 -24.03 9.48 2.16
N LEU A 158 -24.55 10.13 3.20
CA LEU A 158 -25.99 10.26 3.41
C LEU A 158 -26.59 11.34 2.50
N PRO A 159 -27.77 11.11 1.89
CA PRO A 159 -28.45 12.10 1.05
C PRO A 159 -28.74 13.40 1.81
N THR A 160 -28.47 14.55 1.18
CA THR A 160 -28.68 15.88 1.77
C THR A 160 -30.09 16.43 1.46
N GLY A 161 -31.15 15.75 1.90
CA GLY A 161 -32.43 16.37 2.26
C GLY A 161 -33.72 15.98 1.52
N ASP A 162 -34.78 15.88 2.34
CA ASP A 162 -36.23 15.98 2.12
C ASP A 162 -36.89 15.06 1.06
N ASP A 163 -37.03 13.76 1.37
CA ASP A 163 -38.16 12.94 0.92
C ASP A 163 -38.74 12.21 2.14
N ASP A 164 -39.72 12.86 2.79
CA ASP A 164 -40.76 12.14 3.53
C ASP A 164 -41.65 11.46 2.48
N ASP A 165 -41.26 10.28 2.00
CA ASP A 165 -42.19 9.34 1.40
C ASP A 165 -42.09 8.01 2.17
N ASP A 166 -43.06 7.84 3.05
CA ASP A 166 -43.57 6.53 3.45
C ASP A 166 -43.88 5.74 2.16
N ASP A 167 -43.05 4.77 1.81
CA ASP A 167 -43.55 3.65 1.02
C ASP A 167 -43.13 2.31 1.62
N ASN A 168 -44.14 1.63 2.16
CA ASN A 168 -44.10 0.25 2.54
C ASN A 168 -43.98 -0.61 1.29
N GLY A 169 -42.88 -1.35 1.19
CA GLY A 169 -42.83 -2.65 0.53
C GLY A 169 -42.59 -2.63 -0.97
N ASP A 170 -41.43 -3.16 -1.37
CA ASP A 170 -41.46 -4.38 -2.17
C ASP A 170 -40.15 -5.15 -1.98
N ASP A 171 -40.30 -6.41 -1.58
CA ASP A 171 -39.26 -7.42 -1.50
C ASP A 171 -38.93 -7.86 -2.93
N SER A 172 -38.14 -7.04 -3.64
CA SER A 172 -37.60 -7.43 -4.95
C SER A 172 -36.29 -8.17 -4.76
N SER A 173 -36.44 -9.44 -4.42
CA SER A 173 -35.44 -10.47 -4.70
C SER A 173 -35.01 -10.38 -6.17
N HIS A 174 -33.84 -9.81 -6.42
CA HIS A 174 -33.14 -10.00 -7.68
C HIS A 174 -32.63 -11.44 -7.70
N GLU A 175 -33.46 -12.34 -8.24
CA GLU A 175 -33.06 -13.67 -8.68
C GLU A 175 -31.82 -13.55 -9.58
N GLN A 176 -30.70 -14.03 -9.06
CA GLN A 176 -29.49 -14.27 -9.84
C GLN A 176 -29.79 -15.31 -10.94
N PRO A 177 -29.24 -15.17 -12.16
CA PRO A 177 -29.29 -16.25 -13.12
C PRO A 177 -28.42 -17.40 -12.62
N ALA A 178 -29.06 -18.48 -12.19
CA ALA A 178 -28.39 -19.72 -11.83
C ALA A 178 -27.47 -20.19 -12.96
N ALA A 179 -26.18 -20.35 -12.66
CA ALA A 179 -25.24 -20.99 -13.56
C ALA A 179 -25.69 -22.44 -13.81
N PRO A 180 -25.66 -22.94 -15.07
CA PRO A 180 -26.05 -24.31 -15.34
C PRO A 180 -25.04 -25.26 -14.71
N ASP A 181 -25.54 -26.06 -13.78
CA ASP A 181 -24.88 -27.23 -13.21
C ASP A 181 -24.57 -28.23 -14.34
N ASN A 182 -23.29 -28.30 -14.71
CA ASN A 182 -22.75 -29.39 -15.50
C ASN A 182 -21.82 -30.16 -14.57
N GLY A 183 -22.38 -31.20 -13.97
CA GLY A 183 -21.67 -32.18 -13.17
C GLY A 183 -20.51 -32.78 -13.95
N ASP A 184 -19.31 -32.45 -13.51
CA ASP A 184 -18.11 -33.25 -13.63
C ASP A 184 -17.36 -33.08 -12.29
N ASP A 185 -17.69 -34.01 -11.39
CA ASP A 185 -17.13 -34.19 -10.06
C ASP A 185 -15.70 -34.73 -10.15
N ASP A 186 -14.77 -33.83 -10.46
CA ASP A 186 -13.37 -33.98 -10.04
C ASP A 186 -13.15 -33.00 -8.87
N ASP A 187 -13.34 -33.50 -7.65
CA ASP A 187 -13.43 -32.75 -6.38
C ASP A 187 -12.20 -31.85 -6.12
N TYR A 188 -11.01 -32.26 -6.58
CA TYR A 188 -9.76 -31.50 -6.44
C TYR A 188 -9.68 -30.27 -7.37
N ASP A 189 -10.43 -30.26 -8.48
CA ASP A 189 -10.35 -29.21 -9.50
C ASP A 189 -11.37 -28.09 -9.29
N SER A 190 -12.29 -28.23 -8.34
CA SER A 190 -13.28 -27.19 -8.07
C SER A 190 -12.70 -26.06 -7.22
N GLY A 191 -11.72 -26.30 -6.34
CA GLY A 191 -11.12 -25.26 -5.49
C GLY A 191 -12.01 -24.86 -4.33
N PRO A 192 -11.63 -23.86 -3.51
CA PRO A 192 -12.42 -23.44 -2.35
C PRO A 192 -13.82 -22.95 -2.78
N GLU A 193 -14.78 -22.96 -1.85
CA GLU A 193 -16.09 -22.32 -2.07
C GLU A 193 -15.92 -20.81 -2.30
N CYS A 194 -16.81 -20.23 -3.10
CA CYS A 194 -16.84 -18.78 -3.26
C CYS A 194 -17.34 -18.17 -1.95
N PRO A 195 -16.58 -17.29 -1.31
CA PRO A 195 -17.07 -16.57 -0.13
C PRO A 195 -18.15 -15.55 -0.54
N ASP A 196 -18.89 -15.06 0.44
CA ASP A 196 -19.72 -13.87 0.29
C ASP A 196 -18.85 -12.69 -0.14
N HIS A 197 -19.36 -11.88 -1.06
CA HIS A 197 -18.64 -10.72 -1.57
C HIS A 197 -18.55 -9.64 -0.48
N LEU A 198 -17.32 -9.16 -0.21
CA LEU A 198 -17.13 -7.98 0.61
C LEU A 198 -17.38 -6.74 -0.26
N GLU A 199 -18.40 -5.95 0.06
CA GLU A 199 -18.88 -4.84 -0.79
C GLU A 199 -17.79 -3.81 -1.16
N HIS A 200 -16.84 -3.57 -0.25
CA HIS A 200 -15.71 -2.64 -0.44
C HIS A 200 -14.50 -3.27 -1.16
N ILE A 201 -14.56 -4.54 -1.51
CA ILE A 201 -13.47 -5.27 -2.16
C ILE A 201 -13.88 -5.64 -3.59
N GLU A 202 -13.37 -4.90 -4.56
CA GLU A 202 -13.62 -5.19 -5.97
C GLU A 202 -13.10 -6.59 -6.38
N ASN A 203 -11.91 -6.97 -5.89
CA ASN A 203 -11.27 -8.24 -6.24
C ASN A 203 -10.40 -8.78 -5.10
N TYR A 204 -10.57 -10.05 -4.73
CA TYR A 204 -9.70 -10.79 -3.81
C TYR A 204 -8.34 -11.14 -4.44
N VAL A 205 -7.31 -11.27 -3.59
CA VAL A 205 -5.98 -11.74 -3.99
C VAL A 205 -5.97 -13.27 -4.05
N PRO A 206 -5.75 -13.87 -5.24
CA PRO A 206 -5.62 -15.31 -5.36
C PRO A 206 -4.22 -15.75 -4.88
N PHE A 207 -4.21 -16.59 -3.84
CA PHE A 207 -3.00 -17.12 -3.24
C PHE A 207 -2.83 -18.62 -3.52
N TYR A 208 -1.62 -19.04 -3.84
CA TYR A 208 -1.25 -20.44 -4.05
C TYR A 208 -0.03 -20.76 -3.20
N ALA A 209 0.05 -21.99 -2.72
CA ALA A 209 1.13 -22.39 -1.82
C ALA A 209 1.70 -23.75 -2.20
N ILE A 210 3.00 -23.92 -2.03
CA ILE A 210 3.64 -25.24 -2.02
C ILE A 210 3.09 -26.12 -0.89
N ASP A 211 3.04 -27.43 -1.10
CA ASP A 211 2.51 -28.40 -0.12
C ASP A 211 3.27 -28.51 1.21
N SER A 212 4.42 -27.85 1.33
CA SER A 212 5.22 -27.79 2.54
C SER A 212 4.89 -26.63 3.47
N VAL A 213 3.98 -25.73 3.09
CA VAL A 213 3.55 -24.61 3.94
C VAL A 213 2.07 -24.69 4.29
N ASP A 214 1.71 -24.17 5.46
CA ASP A 214 0.32 -23.95 5.86
C ASP A 214 -0.14 -22.60 5.29
N PRO A 215 -1.02 -22.60 4.26
CA PRO A 215 -1.44 -21.36 3.62
C PRO A 215 -2.25 -20.46 4.56
N ASP A 216 -3.03 -21.01 5.49
CA ASP A 216 -3.88 -20.21 6.38
C ASP A 216 -3.03 -19.49 7.43
N GLN A 217 -2.04 -20.21 7.99
CA GLN A 217 -1.08 -19.62 8.92
C GLN A 217 -0.25 -18.52 8.23
N LEU A 218 0.22 -18.79 7.01
CA LEU A 218 1.02 -17.84 6.25
C LEU A 218 0.21 -16.62 5.84
N ILE A 219 -1.02 -16.79 5.34
CA ILE A 219 -1.89 -15.65 5.04
C ILE A 219 -2.09 -14.79 6.29
N ARG A 220 -2.46 -15.41 7.41
CA ARG A 220 -2.70 -14.71 8.67
C ARG A 220 -1.48 -13.94 9.17
N ASN A 221 -0.29 -14.53 9.10
CA ASN A 221 0.90 -13.96 9.72
C ASN A 221 1.65 -12.97 8.83
N ASN A 222 1.52 -13.10 7.51
CA ASN A 222 2.44 -12.47 6.56
C ASN A 222 1.78 -11.66 5.46
N LEU A 223 0.54 -11.96 5.07
CA LEU A 223 -0.06 -11.37 3.86
C LEU A 223 -1.32 -10.58 4.13
N GLU A 224 -2.16 -11.03 5.06
CA GLU A 224 -3.47 -10.45 5.28
C GLU A 224 -3.35 -9.05 5.92
N PRO A 225 -3.77 -7.98 5.23
CA PRO A 225 -3.73 -6.64 5.80
C PRO A 225 -4.72 -6.50 6.96
N GLY A 226 -4.30 -5.80 8.01
CA GLY A 226 -5.16 -5.51 9.15
C GLY A 226 -5.69 -6.77 9.83
N VAL A 227 -4.93 -7.88 9.80
CA VAL A 227 -5.38 -9.19 10.31
C VAL A 227 -5.90 -9.14 11.75
N TYR A 228 -5.38 -8.23 12.58
CA TYR A 228 -5.80 -8.03 13.97
C TYR A 228 -7.25 -7.53 14.11
N PHE A 229 -7.80 -6.91 13.05
CA PHE A 229 -9.17 -6.41 12.99
C PHE A 229 -10.14 -7.42 12.34
N LYS A 230 -9.64 -8.58 11.89
CA LYS A 230 -10.40 -9.58 11.13
C LYS A 230 -10.64 -10.82 12.00
N THR A 231 -11.90 -11.07 12.33
CA THR A 231 -12.27 -12.13 13.29
C THR A 231 -12.56 -13.46 12.62
N ASN A 232 -13.03 -13.45 11.38
CA ASN A 232 -13.37 -14.65 10.63
C ASN A 232 -12.61 -14.71 9.29
N PRO A 233 -11.58 -15.57 9.17
CA PRO A 233 -10.82 -15.71 7.94
C PRO A 233 -11.66 -16.04 6.69
N ALA A 234 -12.75 -16.79 6.85
CA ALA A 234 -13.59 -17.21 5.73
C ALA A 234 -14.36 -16.04 5.09
N THR A 235 -14.72 -15.04 5.88
CA THR A 235 -15.51 -13.89 5.41
C THR A 235 -14.66 -12.63 5.26
N ASP A 236 -13.77 -12.36 6.21
CA ASP A 236 -13.17 -11.03 6.38
C ASP A 236 -11.85 -10.85 5.61
N TYR A 237 -11.17 -11.96 5.28
CA TYR A 237 -9.85 -11.89 4.65
C TYR A 237 -9.94 -11.40 3.20
N PHE A 238 -8.89 -10.75 2.72
CA PHE A 238 -8.76 -10.27 1.36
C PHE A 238 -7.99 -11.29 0.51
N VAL A 239 -7.03 -11.98 1.13
CA VAL A 239 -6.21 -13.00 0.48
C VAL A 239 -6.92 -14.36 0.59
N ARG A 240 -7.01 -15.06 -0.55
CA ARG A 240 -7.78 -16.32 -0.67
C ARG A 240 -6.91 -17.43 -1.21
N CYS A 241 -6.60 -18.43 -0.37
CA CYS A 241 -5.92 -19.65 -0.82
C CYS A 241 -6.77 -20.40 -1.86
N GLN A 242 -6.23 -20.62 -3.06
CA GLN A 242 -6.92 -21.24 -4.19
C GLN A 242 -6.49 -22.68 -4.44
N ALA A 243 -5.24 -23.04 -4.11
CA ALA A 243 -4.76 -24.41 -4.14
C ALA A 243 -3.45 -24.55 -3.39
N ILE A 244 -3.27 -25.74 -2.83
CA ILE A 244 -1.96 -26.26 -2.44
C ILE A 244 -1.40 -27.02 -3.65
N LEU A 245 -0.17 -26.72 -4.01
CA LEU A 245 0.50 -27.18 -5.23
C LEU A 245 1.66 -28.11 -4.86
N THR A 246 1.80 -29.19 -5.62
CA THR A 246 2.90 -30.16 -5.45
C THR A 246 3.82 -30.08 -6.66
N PRO A 247 5.09 -29.66 -6.49
CA PRO A 247 6.03 -29.58 -7.60
C PRO A 247 6.21 -30.91 -8.34
N LYS A 248 6.20 -30.86 -9.67
CA LYS A 248 6.39 -32.01 -10.56
C LYS A 248 7.76 -31.91 -11.24
N LEU A 249 8.79 -32.34 -10.53
CA LEU A 249 10.17 -32.30 -11.03
C LEU A 249 10.54 -33.59 -11.77
N ASP A 250 11.18 -33.46 -12.93
CA ASP A 250 11.73 -34.60 -13.68
C ASP A 250 12.83 -35.35 -12.91
N LYS A 251 13.47 -34.68 -11.95
CA LYS A 251 14.47 -35.25 -11.03
C LYS A 251 14.15 -34.82 -9.59
N PRO A 252 13.73 -35.74 -8.69
CA PRO A 252 13.32 -35.40 -7.33
C PRO A 252 14.51 -35.18 -6.38
N THR A 253 15.52 -34.41 -6.78
CA THR A 253 16.68 -34.11 -5.92
C THR A 253 16.39 -33.03 -4.88
N VAL A 254 15.28 -32.30 -5.03
CA VAL A 254 14.87 -31.22 -4.14
C VAL A 254 13.79 -31.74 -3.19
N ASP A 255 14.07 -31.70 -1.89
CA ASP A 255 13.06 -31.98 -0.85
C ASP A 255 12.26 -30.70 -0.58
N THR A 256 11.04 -30.65 -1.11
CA THR A 256 10.14 -29.50 -1.00
C THR A 256 9.74 -29.20 0.44
N LYS A 257 9.81 -30.19 1.34
CA LYS A 257 9.48 -30.03 2.76
C LYS A 257 10.50 -29.20 3.52
N THR A 258 11.72 -29.08 3.00
CA THR A 258 12.82 -28.34 3.61
C THR A 258 13.31 -27.20 2.72
N LEU A 259 12.50 -26.78 1.74
CA LEU A 259 12.86 -25.77 0.76
C LEU A 259 12.75 -24.37 1.36
N SER A 260 13.75 -23.99 2.18
CA SER A 260 13.77 -22.68 2.86
C SER A 260 13.90 -21.52 1.88
N ALA A 261 14.72 -21.69 0.83
CA ALA A 261 14.90 -20.71 -0.24
C ALA A 261 14.27 -21.21 -1.55
N PRO A 262 13.80 -20.31 -2.42
CA PRO A 262 13.24 -20.70 -3.70
C PRO A 262 14.23 -21.45 -4.60
N ASP A 263 13.75 -22.49 -5.26
CA ASP A 263 14.47 -23.19 -6.32
C ASP A 263 13.87 -22.82 -7.69
N PRO A 264 14.66 -22.38 -8.68
CA PRO A 264 14.13 -21.90 -9.96
C PRO A 264 13.24 -22.90 -10.70
N ASP A 265 13.55 -24.20 -10.65
CA ASP A 265 12.78 -25.23 -11.35
C ASP A 265 11.46 -25.50 -10.60
N VAL A 266 11.51 -25.55 -9.26
CA VAL A 266 10.32 -25.64 -8.42
C VAL A 266 9.40 -24.44 -8.63
N THR A 267 9.94 -23.23 -8.54
CA THR A 267 9.19 -21.98 -8.72
C THR A 267 8.52 -21.94 -10.10
N ALA A 268 9.25 -22.28 -11.17
CA ALA A 268 8.71 -22.27 -12.53
C ALA A 268 7.54 -23.26 -12.72
N ASP A 269 7.65 -24.46 -12.13
CA ASP A 269 6.57 -25.46 -12.17
C ASP A 269 5.36 -25.01 -11.34
N LEU A 270 5.56 -24.51 -10.12
CA LEU A 270 4.47 -23.98 -9.28
C LEU A 270 3.71 -22.84 -9.98
N ILE A 271 4.43 -21.92 -10.64
CA ILE A 271 3.82 -20.86 -11.45
C ILE A 271 3.01 -21.45 -12.61
N ALA A 272 3.49 -22.52 -13.28
CA ALA A 272 2.73 -23.23 -14.31
C ALA A 272 1.45 -23.86 -13.80
N GLN A 273 1.51 -24.52 -12.66
CA GLN A 273 0.32 -25.10 -12.04
C GLN A 273 -0.69 -24.02 -11.63
N ALA A 274 -0.25 -22.95 -10.98
CA ALA A 274 -1.12 -21.85 -10.57
C ALA A 274 -1.80 -21.18 -11.77
N CYS A 275 -1.03 -20.81 -12.81
CA CYS A 275 -1.57 -20.18 -14.02
C CYS A 275 -2.59 -21.09 -14.72
N ALA A 276 -2.31 -22.38 -14.85
CA ALA A 276 -3.25 -23.34 -15.45
C ALA A 276 -4.56 -23.46 -14.64
N LEU A 277 -4.50 -23.45 -13.31
CA LEU A 277 -5.69 -23.57 -12.47
C LEU A 277 -6.52 -22.27 -12.41
N HIS A 278 -5.87 -21.12 -12.54
CA HIS A 278 -6.47 -19.83 -12.18
C HIS A 278 -7.74 -19.47 -12.96
N PRO A 279 -7.84 -19.63 -14.29
CA PRO A 279 -9.08 -19.33 -15.02
C PRO A 279 -10.28 -20.17 -14.55
N ALA A 280 -10.07 -21.43 -14.18
CA ALA A 280 -11.11 -22.28 -13.61
C ALA A 280 -11.52 -21.81 -12.20
N ARG A 281 -10.55 -21.37 -11.39
CA ARG A 281 -10.80 -20.75 -10.08
C ARG A 281 -11.60 -19.45 -10.20
N CYS A 282 -11.26 -18.58 -11.15
CA CYS A 282 -12.01 -17.35 -11.44
C CYS A 282 -13.44 -17.61 -11.92
N ARG A 283 -13.74 -18.79 -12.48
CA ARG A 283 -15.11 -19.17 -12.81
C ARG A 283 -15.93 -19.49 -11.57
N LYS A 284 -15.33 -20.19 -10.60
CA LYS A 284 -15.99 -20.55 -9.35
C LYS A 284 -16.12 -19.35 -8.41
N ASN A 285 -15.07 -18.55 -8.30
CA ASN A 285 -15.04 -17.32 -7.54
C ASN A 285 -14.85 -16.13 -8.50
N PRO A 286 -15.95 -15.46 -8.92
CA PRO A 286 -15.90 -14.34 -9.86
C PRO A 286 -15.23 -13.10 -9.27
N TRP A 287 -14.99 -13.05 -7.96
CA TRP A 287 -14.34 -11.94 -7.27
C TRP A 287 -12.82 -12.09 -7.18
N LEU A 288 -12.21 -13.17 -7.69
CA LEU A 288 -10.75 -13.24 -7.76
C LEU A 288 -10.20 -12.27 -8.80
N HIS A 289 -9.12 -11.58 -8.44
CA HIS A 289 -8.35 -10.79 -9.39
C HIS A 289 -7.89 -11.68 -10.55
N LYS A 290 -8.22 -11.31 -11.79
CA LYS A 290 -8.07 -12.23 -12.96
C LYS A 290 -6.63 -12.47 -13.39
N SER A 291 -5.75 -11.50 -13.16
CA SER A 291 -4.45 -11.46 -13.83
C SER A 291 -3.25 -11.36 -12.90
N LEU A 292 -3.45 -11.24 -11.59
CA LEU A 292 -2.38 -11.10 -10.61
C LEU A 292 -2.52 -12.22 -9.59
N LEU A 293 -1.44 -12.99 -9.41
CA LEU A 293 -1.42 -14.15 -8.52
C LEU A 293 -0.24 -14.05 -7.56
N VAL A 294 -0.46 -14.47 -6.33
CA VAL A 294 0.58 -14.57 -5.31
C VAL A 294 0.87 -16.04 -5.03
N ILE A 295 2.15 -16.42 -5.06
CA ILE A 295 2.58 -17.80 -4.86
C ILE A 295 3.66 -17.88 -3.78
N ALA A 296 3.42 -18.72 -2.77
CA ALA A 296 4.44 -19.16 -1.83
C ALA A 296 5.13 -20.42 -2.36
N ASP A 297 6.39 -20.26 -2.75
CA ASP A 297 7.22 -21.29 -3.40
C ASP A 297 8.40 -21.77 -2.54
N CYS A 298 8.47 -21.33 -1.29
CA CYS A 298 9.43 -21.76 -0.28
C CYS A 298 8.80 -21.72 1.12
N THR A 299 9.48 -22.33 2.10
CA THR A 299 9.00 -22.40 3.49
C THR A 299 9.33 -21.16 4.32
N ASP A 300 10.20 -20.27 3.83
CA ASP A 300 10.54 -19.01 4.50
C ASP A 300 10.28 -17.78 3.60
N PRO A 301 9.01 -17.47 3.32
CA PRO A 301 8.67 -16.30 2.53
C PRO A 301 8.95 -14.98 3.25
N ALA A 302 9.16 -14.96 4.56
CA ALA A 302 9.54 -13.73 5.27
C ALA A 302 10.91 -13.24 4.80
N GLU A 303 11.87 -14.16 4.64
CA GLU A 303 13.20 -13.86 4.12
C GLU A 303 13.22 -13.74 2.58
N HIS A 304 12.53 -14.66 1.89
CA HIS A 304 12.64 -14.87 0.43
C HIS A 304 11.45 -14.36 -0.41
N GLY A 305 10.44 -13.81 0.25
CA GLY A 305 9.29 -13.16 -0.39
C GLY A 305 8.39 -14.14 -1.12
N PHE A 306 7.39 -13.58 -1.80
CA PHE A 306 6.46 -14.33 -2.64
C PHE A 306 6.74 -14.09 -4.12
N ALA A 307 6.39 -15.06 -4.95
CA ALA A 307 6.33 -14.84 -6.38
C ALA A 307 5.01 -14.12 -6.72
N LEU A 308 5.12 -12.90 -7.26
CA LEU A 308 4.02 -12.14 -7.82
C LEU A 308 3.99 -12.37 -9.33
N VAL A 309 2.90 -12.94 -9.82
CA VAL A 309 2.74 -13.33 -11.22
C VAL A 309 1.69 -12.44 -11.89
N GLN A 310 2.04 -11.84 -13.02
CA GLN A 310 1.09 -11.18 -13.91
C GLN A 310 0.81 -12.05 -15.13
N MET A 311 -0.41 -12.54 -15.26
CA MET A 311 -0.88 -13.38 -16.35
C MET A 311 -1.67 -12.55 -17.39
N THR A 312 -1.38 -12.74 -18.67
CA THR A 312 -2.09 -12.10 -19.78
C THR A 312 -3.05 -13.09 -20.44
N TRP A 313 -4.35 -12.86 -20.26
CA TRP A 313 -5.45 -13.62 -20.86
C TRP A 313 -6.72 -12.74 -20.91
N ASP A 314 -7.82 -13.26 -21.46
CA ASP A 314 -9.03 -12.46 -21.70
C ASP A 314 -9.95 -12.28 -20.48
N GLY A 315 -9.67 -12.94 -19.35
CA GLY A 315 -10.49 -12.86 -18.14
C GLY A 315 -11.88 -13.51 -18.26
N ILE A 316 -12.22 -14.09 -19.42
CA ILE A 316 -13.55 -14.61 -19.71
C ILE A 316 -13.65 -16.04 -19.17
N THR A 317 -14.46 -16.22 -18.14
CA THR A 317 -14.70 -17.54 -17.52
C THR A 317 -16.04 -18.15 -17.91
N GLY A 318 -17.00 -17.32 -18.36
CA GLY A 318 -18.29 -17.74 -18.90
C GLY A 318 -18.25 -18.09 -20.40
N GLN A 319 -19.43 -18.28 -21.01
CA GLN A 319 -19.62 -18.55 -22.46
C GLN A 319 -19.27 -19.98 -22.94
N GLY A 320 -19.69 -21.01 -22.21
CA GLY A 320 -19.58 -22.40 -22.70
C GLY A 320 -18.16 -22.97 -22.73
N ARG A 321 -17.20 -22.31 -22.07
CA ARG A 321 -15.86 -22.84 -21.85
C ARG A 321 -15.90 -23.98 -20.84
N SER A 322 -15.43 -25.15 -21.24
CA SER A 322 -15.22 -26.31 -20.36
C SER A 322 -14.06 -26.05 -19.37
N LYS A 323 -14.00 -26.84 -18.28
CA LYS A 323 -12.88 -26.80 -17.31
C LYS A 323 -11.52 -26.97 -18.00
N SER A 324 -11.41 -27.93 -18.93
CA SER A 324 -10.19 -28.20 -19.67
C SER A 324 -9.76 -27.02 -20.55
N GLN A 325 -10.70 -26.38 -21.25
CA GLN A 325 -10.39 -25.18 -22.04
C GLN A 325 -9.87 -24.03 -21.18
N LEU A 326 -10.44 -23.82 -19.99
CA LEU A 326 -9.95 -22.81 -19.05
C LEU A 326 -8.54 -23.13 -18.56
N ARG A 327 -8.24 -24.41 -18.31
CA ARG A 327 -6.89 -24.85 -17.96
C ARG A 327 -5.88 -24.62 -19.09
N ASP A 328 -6.25 -24.95 -20.33
CA ASP A 328 -5.41 -24.75 -21.50
C ASP A 328 -5.11 -23.25 -21.72
N ILE A 329 -6.11 -22.39 -21.53
CA ILE A 329 -5.93 -20.93 -21.59
C ILE A 329 -4.91 -20.47 -20.55
N GLY A 330 -5.06 -20.89 -19.30
CA GLY A 330 -4.15 -20.53 -18.21
C GLY A 330 -2.73 -21.05 -18.43
N ALA A 331 -2.59 -22.28 -18.94
CA ALA A 331 -1.30 -22.91 -19.22
C ALA A 331 -0.55 -22.23 -20.38
N GLN A 332 -1.28 -21.69 -21.36
CA GLN A 332 -0.71 -21.00 -22.53
C GLN A 332 -0.57 -19.49 -22.35
N ALA A 333 -1.16 -18.93 -21.29
CA ALA A 333 -1.13 -17.50 -21.03
C ALA A 333 0.31 -17.00 -20.89
N LYS A 334 0.61 -15.86 -21.54
CA LYS A 334 1.87 -15.17 -21.30
C LYS A 334 1.87 -14.72 -19.84
N ARG A 335 3.00 -14.89 -19.17
CA ARG A 335 3.18 -14.49 -17.79
C ARG A 335 4.49 -13.75 -17.60
N ASP A 336 4.45 -12.77 -16.72
CA ASP A 336 5.64 -12.11 -16.18
C ASP A 336 5.66 -12.31 -14.66
N VAL A 337 6.84 -12.34 -14.09
CA VAL A 337 7.05 -12.71 -12.68
C VAL A 337 8.02 -11.71 -12.07
N GLN A 338 7.72 -11.27 -10.85
CA GLN A 338 8.65 -10.56 -9.99
C GLN A 338 8.53 -11.08 -8.55
N ARG A 339 9.51 -10.75 -7.71
CA ARG A 339 9.40 -11.01 -6.28
C ARG A 339 8.73 -9.84 -5.56
N MET A 340 7.94 -10.16 -4.54
CA MET A 340 7.41 -9.17 -3.59
C MET A 340 7.82 -9.53 -2.16
N PRO A 341 8.01 -8.53 -1.28
CA PRO A 341 8.25 -8.76 0.14
C PRO A 341 7.24 -9.72 0.79
N GLY A 342 7.72 -10.48 1.78
CA GLY A 342 6.94 -11.47 2.54
C GLY A 342 6.09 -10.92 3.68
N ALA A 343 5.86 -9.60 3.69
CA ALA A 343 5.17 -8.88 4.75
C ALA A 343 3.96 -8.14 4.17
N ALA A 344 2.88 -8.03 4.94
CA ALA A 344 1.58 -7.59 4.45
C ALA A 344 1.64 -6.14 3.96
N HIS A 345 2.38 -5.29 4.67
CA HIS A 345 2.52 -3.88 4.34
C HIS A 345 3.34 -3.69 3.04
N GLU A 346 4.60 -4.12 3.00
CA GLU A 346 5.49 -3.89 1.87
C GLU A 346 5.12 -4.75 0.65
N GLY A 347 4.64 -5.98 0.89
CA GLY A 347 4.29 -6.93 -0.16
C GLY A 347 2.91 -6.67 -0.75
N LEU A 348 1.87 -6.68 0.09
CA LEU A 348 0.50 -6.56 -0.40
C LEU A 348 0.05 -5.10 -0.54
N GLN A 349 0.13 -4.31 0.55
CA GLN A 349 -0.35 -2.93 0.56
C GLN A 349 0.45 -2.03 -0.38
N GLN A 350 1.78 -2.04 -0.31
CA GLN A 350 2.61 -1.18 -1.15
C GLN A 350 2.82 -1.76 -2.55
N ARG A 351 3.14 -3.06 -2.69
CA ARG A 351 3.50 -3.59 -4.01
C ARG A 351 2.30 -4.10 -4.81
N TRP A 352 1.49 -5.00 -4.26
CA TRP A 352 0.39 -5.60 -5.02
C TRP A 352 -0.70 -4.57 -5.37
N PHE A 353 -1.18 -3.79 -4.41
CA PHE A 353 -2.24 -2.79 -4.68
C PHE A 353 -1.78 -1.69 -5.62
N ASN A 354 -0.56 -1.17 -5.47
CA ASN A 354 -0.09 -0.11 -6.38
C ASN A 354 0.09 -0.62 -7.82
N ILE A 355 0.45 -1.89 -8.01
CA ILE A 355 0.44 -2.53 -9.34
C ILE A 355 -1.00 -2.69 -9.84
N LYS A 356 -1.91 -3.22 -9.01
CA LYS A 356 -3.33 -3.39 -9.35
C LYS A 356 -3.95 -2.07 -9.83
N LEU A 357 -3.70 -0.99 -9.11
CA LEU A 357 -4.24 0.35 -9.37
C LEU A 357 -3.50 1.10 -10.49
N GLY A 358 -2.40 0.55 -11.03
CA GLY A 358 -1.60 1.19 -12.09
C GLY A 358 -0.79 2.41 -11.62
N VAL A 359 -0.68 2.59 -10.29
CA VAL A 359 0.17 3.57 -9.62
C VAL A 359 1.65 3.19 -9.78
N ARG A 360 1.94 1.90 -9.58
CA ARG A 360 3.28 1.33 -9.73
C ARG A 360 3.44 0.62 -11.06
N VAL A 361 4.54 0.86 -11.77
CA VAL A 361 4.88 0.10 -12.97
C VAL A 361 5.28 -1.32 -12.63
N TRP A 362 4.98 -2.29 -13.50
CA TRP A 362 5.31 -3.69 -13.26
C TRP A 362 6.83 -3.92 -13.13
N ARG A 363 7.61 -3.37 -14.07
CA ARG A 363 9.07 -3.44 -14.12
C ARG A 363 9.58 -2.24 -14.91
N ALA A 364 10.62 -1.57 -14.41
CA ALA A 364 11.34 -0.55 -15.16
C ALA A 364 12.38 -1.19 -16.10
N ASP A 365 12.65 -0.52 -17.24
CA ASP A 365 13.62 -0.98 -18.25
C ASP A 365 15.04 -0.45 -18.03
N HIS A 366 15.24 0.26 -16.93
CA HIS A 366 16.50 0.90 -16.55
C HIS A 366 16.96 0.47 -15.16
N PRO A 367 18.26 0.66 -14.82
CA PRO A 367 18.77 0.40 -13.49
C PRO A 367 18.14 1.31 -12.42
N LEU A 368 18.01 0.78 -11.21
CA LEU A 368 17.70 1.52 -9.99
C LEU A 368 18.98 1.68 -9.17
N ILE A 369 19.36 2.92 -8.83
CA ILE A 369 20.68 3.25 -8.30
C ILE A 369 20.58 3.81 -6.88
N ALA A 370 21.38 3.27 -5.96
CA ALA A 370 21.54 3.84 -4.62
C ALA A 370 22.22 5.22 -4.67
N VAL A 371 21.70 6.16 -3.88
CA VAL A 371 22.28 7.50 -3.69
C VAL A 371 22.55 7.74 -2.21
N PHE A 372 23.81 7.99 -1.87
CA PHE A 372 24.24 8.38 -0.54
C PHE A 372 24.51 9.88 -0.52
N GLN A 373 23.88 10.59 0.41
CA GLN A 373 23.96 12.04 0.52
C GLN A 373 24.64 12.42 1.84
N TYR A 374 25.72 13.20 1.77
CA TYR A 374 26.43 13.70 2.93
C TYR A 374 27.13 15.02 2.64
N GLN A 375 27.49 15.77 3.68
CA GLN A 375 28.09 17.11 3.56
C GLN A 375 27.23 18.12 2.77
N VAL A 376 25.91 18.01 2.94
CA VAL A 376 24.91 18.95 2.42
C VAL A 376 24.19 19.63 3.59
N GLN A 377 23.77 20.88 3.41
CA GLN A 377 23.03 21.63 4.44
C GLN A 377 21.58 21.17 4.60
N GLU A 378 20.96 20.71 3.51
CA GLU A 378 19.60 20.18 3.55
C GLU A 378 19.55 18.89 4.36
N LYS A 379 18.69 18.87 5.37
CA LYS A 379 18.53 17.74 6.29
C LYS A 379 17.75 16.58 5.70
N ASN A 380 17.02 16.80 4.60
CA ASN A 380 16.16 15.81 3.95
C ASN A 380 16.89 15.17 2.74
N PRO A 381 16.71 13.87 2.50
CA PRO A 381 17.21 13.21 1.29
C PRO A 381 16.56 13.81 0.03
N GLY A 382 17.29 13.83 -1.08
CA GLY A 382 16.79 14.30 -2.37
C GLY A 382 17.61 15.42 -3.02
N VAL A 383 18.73 15.84 -2.39
CA VAL A 383 19.64 16.81 -3.00
C VAL A 383 20.14 16.27 -4.33
N GLY A 384 20.01 17.09 -5.36
CA GLY A 384 20.43 16.74 -6.72
C GLY A 384 19.50 15.74 -7.43
N ARG A 385 18.34 15.35 -6.87
CA ARG A 385 17.44 14.37 -7.51
C ARG A 385 17.06 14.78 -8.93
N THR A 386 16.58 16.02 -9.12
CA THR A 386 16.25 16.55 -10.45
C THR A 386 17.48 16.85 -11.33
N LEU A 387 18.67 16.97 -10.74
CA LEU A 387 19.92 17.14 -11.50
C LEU A 387 20.41 15.81 -12.08
N LEU A 388 20.32 14.73 -11.28
CA LEU A 388 20.68 13.37 -11.65
C LEU A 388 19.64 12.80 -12.62
N ASP A 389 18.35 12.98 -12.31
CA ASP A 389 17.22 12.54 -13.11
C ASP A 389 16.24 13.71 -13.36
N PRO A 390 16.33 14.39 -14.51
CA PRO A 390 15.44 15.49 -14.86
C PRO A 390 13.96 15.10 -14.94
N GLN A 391 13.62 13.82 -15.08
CA GLN A 391 12.23 13.34 -15.11
C GLN A 391 11.75 12.83 -13.75
N ALA A 392 12.54 12.94 -12.68
CA ALA A 392 12.23 12.34 -11.38
C ALA A 392 10.81 12.66 -10.86
N LYS A 393 10.29 13.87 -11.12
CA LYS A 393 8.94 14.29 -10.69
C LYS A 393 7.78 13.70 -11.52
N LYS A 394 8.07 13.15 -12.69
CA LYS A 394 7.08 12.57 -13.60
C LYS A 394 7.09 11.05 -13.60
N ARG A 395 8.04 10.44 -12.90
CA ARG A 395 8.15 9.00 -12.79
C ARG A 395 7.06 8.49 -11.87
N LYS A 396 6.46 7.38 -12.30
CA LYS A 396 5.55 6.60 -11.46
C LYS A 396 6.36 5.82 -10.44
N GLU A 397 5.66 5.31 -9.44
CA GLU A 397 6.28 4.37 -8.51
C GLU A 397 6.81 3.15 -9.25
N GLY A 398 8.00 2.67 -8.88
CA GLY A 398 8.69 1.57 -9.54
C GLY A 398 9.43 1.96 -10.82
N ASP A 399 9.26 3.18 -11.33
CA ASP A 399 9.95 3.73 -12.51
C ASP A 399 11.10 4.68 -12.12
N GLU A 400 11.43 4.78 -10.83
CA GLU A 400 12.50 5.65 -10.34
C GLU A 400 13.89 5.15 -10.77
N TRP A 401 14.81 6.09 -11.01
CA TRP A 401 16.23 5.75 -11.21
C TRP A 401 17.04 5.73 -9.93
N LEU A 402 16.54 6.38 -8.88
CA LEU A 402 17.33 6.75 -7.71
C LEU A 402 16.59 6.35 -6.45
N VAL A 403 17.27 5.62 -5.57
CA VAL A 403 16.85 5.43 -4.19
C VAL A 403 17.85 6.12 -3.27
N TYR A 404 17.37 7.07 -2.50
CA TYR A 404 18.22 7.75 -1.52
C TYR A 404 18.30 6.92 -0.25
N ALA A 405 19.53 6.70 0.23
CA ALA A 405 19.75 6.01 1.49
C ALA A 405 19.08 6.78 2.64
N PRO A 406 18.34 6.08 3.53
CA PRO A 406 17.63 6.75 4.61
C PRO A 406 18.63 7.32 5.62
N ARG A 407 18.21 8.35 6.36
CA ARG A 407 19.03 8.92 7.43
C ARG A 407 18.96 8.08 8.71
N GLU A 408 17.79 7.51 8.97
CA GLU A 408 17.51 6.66 10.10
C GLU A 408 17.32 5.23 9.59
N VAL A 409 18.03 4.29 10.20
CA VAL A 409 17.94 2.87 9.86
C VAL A 409 17.34 2.13 11.04
N HIS A 410 16.25 1.42 10.78
CA HIS A 410 15.60 0.57 11.77
C HIS A 410 16.10 -0.87 11.61
N THR A 411 16.64 -1.45 12.69
CA THR A 411 16.96 -2.88 12.78
C THR A 411 15.71 -3.71 13.00
N HIS A 412 14.75 -3.17 13.74
CA HIS A 412 13.43 -3.75 13.99
C HIS A 412 12.37 -2.65 14.00
N SER A 413 11.14 -2.97 13.60
CA SER A 413 9.99 -2.03 13.56
C SER A 413 9.71 -1.35 14.90
N ASP A 414 10.05 -2.02 16.00
CA ASP A 414 9.70 -1.60 17.36
C ASP A 414 10.86 -0.88 18.07
N GLU A 415 12.02 -0.75 17.41
CA GLU A 415 13.19 -0.08 17.96
C GLU A 415 13.35 1.35 17.40
N PRO A 416 13.77 2.32 18.24
CA PRO A 416 14.14 3.64 17.74
C PRO A 416 15.28 3.47 16.73
N GLY A 417 15.15 4.11 15.57
CA GLY A 417 16.10 3.92 14.51
C GLY A 417 17.45 4.54 14.83
N GLU A 418 18.49 3.97 14.24
CA GLU A 418 19.84 4.48 14.34
C GLU A 418 20.02 5.62 13.33
N GLU A 419 20.34 6.83 13.81
CA GLU A 419 20.72 7.92 12.93
C GLU A 419 22.12 7.66 12.34
N VAL A 420 22.17 7.42 11.03
CA VAL A 420 23.40 7.13 10.30
C VAL A 420 24.10 8.44 9.90
N GLN A 421 25.34 8.60 10.35
CA GLN A 421 26.21 9.67 9.90
C GLN A 421 26.89 9.27 8.59
N TRP A 422 26.25 9.63 7.47
CA TRP A 422 26.75 9.28 6.15
C TRP A 422 28.12 9.91 5.85
N SER A 423 28.99 9.08 5.30
CA SER A 423 30.32 9.41 4.75
C SER A 423 30.59 8.49 3.56
N PHE A 424 31.68 8.69 2.84
CA PHE A 424 32.03 7.76 1.76
C PHE A 424 32.34 6.36 2.30
N GLU A 425 33.05 6.28 3.41
CA GLU A 425 33.37 5.02 4.10
C GLU A 425 32.10 4.29 4.54
N GLU A 426 31.14 5.02 5.11
CA GLU A 426 29.88 4.44 5.57
C GLU A 426 28.98 4.02 4.40
N ALA A 427 28.97 4.79 3.30
CA ALA A 427 28.27 4.43 2.08
C ALA A 427 28.81 3.12 1.49
N VAL A 428 30.13 2.96 1.40
CA VAL A 428 30.75 1.70 0.94
C VAL A 428 30.40 0.54 1.88
N ARG A 429 30.44 0.76 3.20
CA ARG A 429 30.14 -0.26 4.21
C ARG A 429 28.69 -0.73 4.16
N ARG A 430 27.73 0.19 4.00
CA ARG A 430 26.29 -0.12 3.98
C ARG A 430 25.72 -0.40 2.59
N PHE A 431 26.50 -0.26 1.51
CA PHE A 431 26.01 -0.53 0.16
C PHE A 431 25.49 -1.97 -0.03
N PRO A 432 26.18 -3.03 0.44
CA PRO A 432 25.65 -4.40 0.39
C PRO A 432 24.36 -4.57 1.18
N TRP A 433 24.26 -3.95 2.37
CA TRP A 433 23.04 -3.92 3.17
C TRP A 433 21.90 -3.25 2.40
N MET A 434 22.16 -2.12 1.74
CA MET A 434 21.17 -1.44 0.91
C MET A 434 20.70 -2.36 -0.25
N CYS A 435 21.62 -3.06 -0.92
CA CYS A 435 21.27 -4.05 -1.94
C CYS A 435 20.35 -5.16 -1.41
N ARG A 436 20.50 -5.56 -0.14
CA ARG A 436 19.61 -6.51 0.53
C ARG A 436 18.23 -5.93 0.82
N GLN A 437 18.15 -4.68 1.29
CA GLN A 437 16.86 -4.01 1.51
C GLN A 437 16.06 -3.86 0.20
N HIS A 438 16.76 -3.64 -0.92
CA HIS A 438 16.17 -3.55 -2.26
C HIS A 438 16.27 -4.84 -3.08
N ARG A 439 16.44 -6.01 -2.44
CA ARG A 439 16.59 -7.30 -3.15
C ARG A 439 15.38 -7.69 -4.01
N TRP A 440 14.23 -7.08 -3.76
CA TRP A 440 12.98 -7.27 -4.50
C TRP A 440 12.90 -6.43 -5.78
N ASP A 441 13.80 -5.47 -5.96
CA ASP A 441 13.89 -4.65 -7.15
C ASP A 441 14.94 -5.28 -8.08
N GLU A 442 14.50 -6.03 -9.10
CA GLU A 442 15.39 -6.81 -9.97
C GLU A 442 16.42 -5.96 -10.73
N ASN A 443 16.08 -4.70 -10.99
CA ASN A 443 16.94 -3.72 -11.65
C ASN A 443 17.82 -2.92 -10.67
N PHE A 444 17.76 -3.20 -9.36
CA PHE A 444 18.63 -2.56 -8.39
C PHE A 444 20.10 -2.89 -8.67
N SER A 445 20.88 -1.84 -8.93
CA SER A 445 22.30 -1.96 -9.22
C SER A 445 23.06 -2.43 -7.98
N ARG A 446 23.56 -3.67 -8.05
CA ARG A 446 24.42 -4.23 -7.00
C ARG A 446 25.88 -3.85 -7.15
N ALA A 447 26.29 -3.19 -8.23
CA ALA A 447 27.69 -2.85 -8.47
C ALA A 447 27.97 -1.35 -8.37
N TYR A 448 26.97 -0.49 -8.61
CA TYR A 448 27.15 0.96 -8.68
C TYR A 448 26.24 1.70 -7.71
N PHE A 449 26.78 2.77 -7.11
CA PHE A 449 26.03 3.79 -6.38
C PHE A 449 26.60 5.19 -6.62
N ILE A 450 25.83 6.22 -6.24
CA ILE A 450 26.20 7.64 -6.37
C ILE A 450 26.39 8.24 -4.98
N CYS A 451 27.42 9.07 -4.81
CA CYS A 451 27.54 9.99 -3.67
C CYS A 451 27.28 11.43 -4.09
N VAL A 452 26.32 12.06 -3.42
CA VAL A 452 26.16 13.51 -3.38
C VAL A 452 26.90 14.00 -2.15
N ASP A 453 28.16 14.40 -2.34
CA ASP A 453 29.14 14.63 -1.27
C ASP A 453 29.49 16.11 -1.06
N ASN A 454 28.66 17.02 -1.58
CA ASN A 454 28.89 18.45 -1.51
C ASN A 454 27.60 19.24 -1.72
N GLU A 455 27.57 20.48 -1.25
CA GLU A 455 26.41 21.38 -1.32
C GLU A 455 26.05 21.88 -2.74
N GLN A 456 26.94 21.72 -3.72
CA GLN A 456 26.80 22.32 -5.07
C GLN A 456 27.02 21.27 -6.17
N PRO A 457 26.21 20.18 -6.21
CA PRO A 457 26.43 19.09 -7.16
C PRO A 457 26.30 19.51 -8.63
N ALA A 458 25.61 20.62 -8.91
CA ALA A 458 25.55 21.19 -10.26
C ALA A 458 26.91 21.70 -10.76
N GLU A 459 27.75 22.23 -9.86
CA GLU A 459 29.06 22.82 -10.19
C GLU A 459 30.20 21.82 -9.98
N LYS A 460 30.15 21.10 -8.84
CA LYS A 460 31.22 20.19 -8.41
C LYS A 460 30.99 18.74 -8.84
N GLY A 461 29.83 18.45 -9.42
CA GLY A 461 29.46 17.10 -9.81
C GLY A 461 29.20 16.17 -8.61
N VAL A 462 29.08 14.89 -8.91
CA VAL A 462 28.86 13.79 -7.97
C VAL A 462 29.95 12.73 -8.13
N VAL A 463 30.07 11.84 -7.15
CA VAL A 463 30.97 10.68 -7.25
C VAL A 463 30.15 9.45 -7.62
N ILE A 464 30.56 8.74 -8.66
CA ILE A 464 30.10 7.38 -8.92
C ILE A 464 31.09 6.44 -8.25
N ALA A 465 30.59 5.43 -7.54
CA ALA A 465 31.37 4.33 -7.01
C ALA A 465 30.95 3.03 -7.70
N ARG A 466 31.94 2.23 -8.12
CA ARG A 466 31.76 0.83 -8.53
C ARG A 466 32.41 -0.06 -7.49
N VAL A 467 31.63 -0.96 -6.91
CA VAL A 467 32.05 -1.92 -5.90
C VAL A 467 32.16 -3.29 -6.53
N ASP A 468 33.35 -3.87 -6.51
CA ASP A 468 33.61 -5.21 -7.00
C ASP A 468 33.35 -6.22 -5.88
N TRP A 469 32.11 -6.70 -5.75
CA TRP A 469 31.73 -7.74 -4.79
C TRP A 469 30.79 -8.75 -5.44
N ASP A 470 30.51 -9.85 -4.75
CA ASP A 470 29.73 -10.96 -5.32
C ASP A 470 28.22 -10.69 -5.48
N GLY A 471 27.70 -9.59 -4.93
CA GLY A 471 26.29 -9.22 -5.06
C GLY A 471 25.34 -10.15 -4.32
N GLU A 472 25.84 -10.95 -3.36
CA GLU A 472 25.04 -11.88 -2.56
C GLU A 472 24.25 -11.14 -1.48
N VAL A 473 22.93 -11.07 -1.66
CA VAL A 473 22.00 -10.29 -0.84
C VAL A 473 21.29 -11.11 0.24
N HIS A 474 21.48 -12.43 0.26
CA HIS A 474 20.87 -13.33 1.24
C HIS A 474 21.72 -13.55 2.50
N ARG A 475 22.87 -12.89 2.60
CA ARG A 475 23.65 -12.80 3.85
C ARG A 475 22.90 -12.02 4.92
N SER A 476 23.22 -12.29 6.19
CA SER A 476 22.67 -11.50 7.29
C SER A 476 23.14 -10.04 7.22
N ASP A 477 22.41 -9.14 7.87
CA ASP A 477 22.78 -7.73 7.94
C ASP A 477 24.17 -7.56 8.58
N GLU A 478 24.50 -8.33 9.62
CA GLU A 478 25.83 -8.32 10.25
C GLU A 478 26.93 -8.77 9.30
N GLU A 479 26.70 -9.84 8.54
CA GLU A 479 27.66 -10.35 7.56
C GLU A 479 27.93 -9.32 6.46
N LEU A 480 26.88 -8.68 5.95
CA LEU A 480 26.98 -7.64 4.92
C LEU A 480 27.72 -6.40 5.44
N LEU A 481 27.41 -5.96 6.66
CA LEU A 481 28.03 -4.80 7.29
C LEU A 481 29.50 -5.04 7.70
N ALA A 482 29.93 -6.30 7.80
CA ALA A 482 31.30 -6.69 8.10
C ALA A 482 32.22 -6.77 6.86
N LEU A 483 31.67 -6.72 5.64
CA LEU A 483 32.43 -6.81 4.40
C LEU A 483 33.42 -5.64 4.28
N GLN A 484 34.67 -5.95 3.95
CA GLN A 484 35.75 -4.98 3.78
C GLN A 484 35.89 -4.59 2.30
N LEU A 485 35.02 -3.70 1.82
CA LEU A 485 34.89 -3.39 0.39
C LEU A 485 35.66 -2.16 -0.07
N ARG A 486 36.39 -1.48 0.83
CA ARG A 486 37.07 -0.22 0.50
C ARG A 486 38.08 -0.36 -0.63
N ASP A 487 38.93 -1.38 -0.56
CA ASP A 487 39.96 -1.65 -1.59
C ASP A 487 39.37 -2.27 -2.86
N MET A 488 38.11 -2.69 -2.82
CA MET A 488 37.33 -3.22 -3.94
C MET A 488 36.44 -2.14 -4.59
N THR A 489 36.53 -0.89 -4.10
CA THR A 489 35.73 0.22 -4.59
C THR A 489 36.56 1.15 -5.47
N THR A 490 36.11 1.35 -6.69
CA THR A 490 36.68 2.35 -7.61
C THR A 490 35.72 3.53 -7.73
N THR A 491 36.26 4.75 -7.82
CA THR A 491 35.45 5.97 -7.87
C THR A 491 35.81 6.87 -9.04
N MET A 492 34.84 7.67 -9.46
CA MET A 492 35.03 8.69 -10.49
C MET A 492 34.09 9.86 -10.21
N ARG A 493 34.62 11.09 -10.27
CA ARG A 493 33.81 12.31 -10.18
C ARG A 493 33.34 12.72 -11.56
N VAL A 494 32.05 13.00 -11.70
CA VAL A 494 31.39 13.32 -12.97
C VAL A 494 30.39 14.46 -12.80
N PRO A 495 30.05 15.20 -13.87
CA PRO A 495 28.90 16.10 -13.85
C PRO A 495 27.63 15.34 -13.45
N ALA A 496 26.81 15.90 -12.54
CA ALA A 496 25.62 15.21 -12.02
C ALA A 496 24.67 14.73 -13.13
N LYS A 497 24.46 15.56 -14.16
CA LYS A 497 23.57 15.25 -15.29
C LYS A 497 24.05 14.09 -16.18
N GLU A 498 25.32 13.71 -16.10
CA GLU A 498 25.90 12.63 -16.89
C GLU A 498 25.97 11.32 -16.10
N ALA A 499 25.74 11.36 -14.78
CA ALA A 499 26.03 10.24 -13.89
C ALA A 499 25.26 8.97 -14.25
N LEU A 500 23.95 9.07 -14.46
CA LEU A 500 23.10 7.94 -14.80
C LEU A 500 23.50 7.29 -16.14
N GLY A 501 23.79 8.09 -17.16
CA GLY A 501 24.23 7.58 -18.47
C GLY A 501 25.59 6.86 -18.41
N ILE A 502 26.51 7.34 -17.57
CA ILE A 502 27.80 6.69 -17.35
C ILE A 502 27.62 5.34 -16.63
N ILE A 503 26.76 5.29 -15.60
CA ILE A 503 26.47 4.05 -14.87
C ILE A 503 25.80 3.03 -15.79
N GLU A 504 24.79 3.44 -16.56
CA GLU A 504 24.09 2.56 -17.49
C GLU A 504 25.05 1.95 -18.52
N ALA A 505 25.97 2.75 -19.07
CA ALA A 505 27.02 2.26 -19.97
C ALA A 505 27.99 1.30 -19.26
N GLY A 506 28.31 1.55 -17.99
CA GLY A 506 29.12 0.67 -17.14
C GLY A 506 28.46 -0.70 -16.93
N ILE A 507 27.19 -0.71 -16.51
CA ILE A 507 26.40 -1.94 -16.32
C ILE A 507 26.33 -2.75 -17.61
N LYS A 508 26.05 -2.10 -18.75
CA LYS A 508 26.04 -2.75 -20.07
C LYS A 508 27.38 -3.38 -20.42
N LYS A 509 28.49 -2.77 -20.01
CA LYS A 509 29.83 -3.33 -20.25
C LYS A 509 30.08 -4.55 -19.35
N ASP A 510 29.73 -4.46 -18.08
CA ASP A 510 29.93 -5.53 -17.10
C ASP A 510 29.05 -6.75 -17.38
N THR A 511 27.87 -6.57 -17.97
CA THR A 511 26.95 -7.68 -18.32
C THR A 511 27.32 -8.38 -19.64
N ASN A 512 28.09 -7.73 -20.51
CA ASN A 512 28.52 -8.28 -21.81
C ASN A 512 29.92 -8.93 -21.76
N MET A 513 30.56 -8.96 -20.58
CA MET A 513 31.80 -9.69 -20.30
C MET A 513 31.48 -10.99 -19.60
#